data_AF-A0A5C6MDC6-F1
#
_entry.id   AF-A0A5C6MDC6-F1
#
_cell.length_a   1.000
_cell.length_b   1.000
_cell.length_c   1.000
_cell.angle_alpha   90.00
_cell.angle_beta   90.00
_cell.angle_gamma   90.00
#
_symmetry.space_group_name_H-M   'P 1'
#
loop_
_entity.id
_entity.type
_entity.pdbx_description
1 polymer ?
#
loop_
_entity_poly.entity_id
_entity_poly.type
_entity_poly.pdbx_seq_one_letter_code
_entity_poly.pdbx_strand_id
1 'polypeptide(L)'
;MGPDPENSLRDAVYFGEGDNVLARLTAHDRDESRDFWTRCAVVISKDQNITKSHGRFLESRLISLANQAGRATVHNGTAPSPPSLPEPDVADMEYFLSQLQLALPVLGFAFLQSKPVASPASTATAADESPLFCLNAVGAEARAREINGEFVVLQGSTARRKGLAFWTSYKSLRDQPV
;
A
#
# COMPACT_ATOMS: atom_id res chain seq x y z
N MET A 1 1.32 5.94 -8.38
CA MET A 1 0.25 5.62 -7.42
C MET A 1 -0.97 6.46 -7.77
N GLY A 2 -2.15 5.89 -7.65
CA GLY A 2 -3.41 6.61 -7.77
C GLY A 2 -4.58 5.64 -7.63
N PRO A 3 -5.83 6.08 -7.85
CA PRO A 3 -7.00 5.22 -7.69
C PRO A 3 -6.94 4.03 -8.66
N ASP A 4 -7.17 2.82 -8.15
CA ASP A 4 -7.19 1.62 -8.99
C ASP A 4 -8.40 1.68 -9.95
N PRO A 5 -8.17 1.53 -11.28
CA PRO A 5 -9.21 1.65 -12.30
C PRO A 5 -10.26 0.52 -12.21
N GLU A 6 -9.91 -0.65 -11.68
CA GLU A 6 -10.83 -1.76 -11.45
C GLU A 6 -11.46 -1.70 -10.05
N ASN A 7 -10.77 -1.07 -9.09
CA ASN A 7 -11.23 -0.97 -7.71
C ASN A 7 -11.01 0.41 -7.08
N SER A 8 -11.98 1.30 -7.23
CA SER A 8 -11.94 2.66 -6.65
C SER A 8 -11.76 2.76 -5.12
N LEU A 9 -11.89 1.66 -4.36
CA LEU A 9 -11.60 1.61 -2.91
C LEU A 9 -10.12 1.41 -2.59
N ARG A 10 -9.31 1.03 -3.57
CA ARG A 10 -7.88 0.75 -3.41
C ARG A 10 -7.06 1.69 -4.27
N ASP A 11 -5.85 1.93 -3.82
CA ASP A 11 -4.85 2.56 -4.67
C ASP A 11 -4.17 1.50 -5.52
N ALA A 12 -3.86 1.84 -6.76
CA ALA A 12 -2.95 1.11 -7.62
C ALA A 12 -1.54 1.71 -7.53
N VAL A 13 -0.54 0.83 -7.50
CA VAL A 13 0.88 1.19 -7.48
C VAL A 13 1.63 0.50 -8.60
N TYR A 14 2.60 1.21 -9.17
CA TYR A 14 3.53 0.70 -10.17
C TYR A 14 4.94 1.00 -9.70
N PHE A 15 5.82 0.02 -9.81
CA PHE A 15 7.24 0.13 -9.51
C PHE A 15 8.05 -0.01 -10.79
N GLY A 16 9.21 0.63 -10.84
CA GLY A 16 10.13 0.35 -11.93
C GLY A 16 11.48 1.03 -11.77
N GLU A 17 12.48 0.46 -12.45
CA GLU A 17 13.83 1.01 -12.59
C GLU A 17 14.12 1.62 -13.99
N GLY A 18 14.90 2.71 -14.09
CA GLY A 18 15.23 3.26 -15.40
C GLY A 18 16.40 4.23 -15.35
N ASP A 19 17.25 4.17 -16.38
CA ASP A 19 18.46 5.00 -16.49
C ASP A 19 18.13 6.49 -16.72
N ASN A 20 16.99 6.75 -17.38
CA ASN A 20 16.46 8.10 -17.57
C ASN A 20 15.03 8.17 -17.03
N VAL A 21 14.90 8.70 -15.81
CA VAL A 21 13.61 8.90 -15.14
C VAL A 21 12.67 9.77 -15.97
N LEU A 22 13.18 10.84 -16.60
CA LEU A 22 12.36 11.78 -17.36
C LEU A 22 11.77 11.12 -18.60
N ALA A 23 12.61 10.42 -19.38
CA ALA A 23 12.15 9.67 -20.56
C ALA A 23 11.14 8.59 -20.17
N ARG A 24 11.33 7.94 -19.02
CA ARG A 24 10.40 6.94 -18.52
C ARG A 24 9.10 7.52 -18.01
N LEU A 25 9.13 8.69 -17.37
CA LEU A 25 7.93 9.41 -16.97
C LEU A 25 7.11 9.81 -18.20
N THR A 26 7.75 10.34 -19.24
CA THR A 26 7.07 10.68 -20.51
C THR A 26 6.52 9.45 -21.23
N ALA A 27 7.23 8.32 -21.21
CA ALA A 27 6.72 7.07 -21.78
C ALA A 27 5.53 6.51 -20.99
N HIS A 28 5.57 6.64 -19.66
CA HIS A 28 4.50 6.19 -18.76
C HIS A 28 3.26 7.09 -18.81
N ASP A 29 3.44 8.39 -19.01
CA ASP A 29 2.37 9.37 -19.20
C ASP A 29 1.60 9.16 -20.51
N ARG A 30 2.26 8.59 -21.52
CA ARG A 30 1.66 8.26 -22.83
C ARG A 30 1.00 6.88 -22.89
N ASP A 31 1.16 6.06 -21.85
CA ASP A 31 0.59 4.71 -21.79
C ASP A 31 -0.80 4.76 -21.14
N GLU A 32 -1.85 4.67 -21.96
CA GLU A 32 -3.25 4.68 -21.51
C GLU A 32 -3.55 3.58 -20.47
N SER A 33 -2.80 2.47 -20.48
CA SER A 33 -2.98 1.39 -19.49
C SER A 33 -2.49 1.76 -18.09
N ARG A 34 -1.81 2.91 -17.95
CA ARG A 34 -1.21 3.38 -16.71
C ARG A 34 -1.67 4.77 -16.30
N ASP A 35 -2.74 5.27 -16.92
CA ASP A 35 -3.36 6.58 -16.68
C ASP A 35 -3.97 6.73 -15.27
N PHE A 36 -3.91 5.68 -14.44
CA PHE A 36 -4.37 5.72 -13.05
C PHE A 36 -3.46 6.55 -12.13
N TRP A 37 -2.22 6.86 -12.55
CA TRP A 37 -1.25 7.50 -11.67
C TRP A 37 -1.56 9.00 -11.47
N THR A 38 -1.72 9.41 -10.21
CA THR A 38 -1.89 10.82 -9.82
C THR A 38 -0.68 11.36 -9.06
N ARG A 39 0.12 10.45 -8.50
CA ARG A 39 1.31 10.76 -7.70
C ARG A 39 2.44 9.81 -8.06
N CYS A 40 3.67 10.33 -8.11
CA CYS A 40 4.87 9.52 -8.22
C CYS A 40 5.90 9.90 -7.15
N ALA A 41 6.68 8.93 -6.71
CA ALA A 41 7.89 9.14 -5.95
C ALA A 41 9.06 8.69 -6.83
N VAL A 42 10.06 9.56 -6.98
CA VAL A 42 11.28 9.25 -7.73
C VAL A 42 12.41 9.14 -6.73
N VAL A 43 13.12 8.03 -6.78
CA VAL A 43 14.31 7.80 -5.98
C VAL A 43 15.52 7.83 -6.91
N ILE A 44 16.42 8.79 -6.70
CA ILE A 44 17.65 8.94 -7.47
C ILE A 44 18.87 8.73 -6.56
N SER A 45 19.87 8.01 -7.05
CA SER A 45 21.20 7.98 -6.42
C SER A 45 22.04 9.10 -7.01
N LYS A 46 22.76 9.82 -6.16
CA LYS A 46 23.69 10.89 -6.59
C LYS A 46 25.01 10.34 -7.13
N ASP A 47 25.41 9.16 -6.64
CA ASP A 47 26.65 8.50 -7.00
C ASP A 47 26.35 7.21 -7.77
N GLN A 48 27.29 6.72 -8.60
CA GLN A 48 27.17 5.48 -9.40
C GLN A 48 27.02 4.19 -8.55
N ASN A 49 26.78 4.31 -7.25
CA ASN A 49 26.58 3.19 -6.32
C ASN A 49 25.30 2.39 -6.58
N ILE A 50 24.31 2.92 -7.33
CA ILE A 50 23.14 2.13 -7.75
C ILE A 50 23.30 1.72 -9.20
N THR A 51 23.61 0.45 -9.40
CA THR A 51 23.68 -0.19 -10.71
C THR A 51 22.30 -0.67 -11.15
N LYS A 52 22.20 -1.14 -12.40
CA LYS A 52 20.96 -1.74 -12.92
C LYS A 52 20.52 -2.98 -12.13
N SER A 53 21.46 -3.78 -11.61
CA SER A 53 21.14 -4.93 -10.76
C SER A 53 20.59 -4.48 -9.40
N HIS A 54 21.12 -3.40 -8.82
CA HIS A 54 20.58 -2.80 -7.59
C HIS A 54 19.15 -2.30 -7.79
N GLY A 55 18.88 -1.59 -8.89
CA GLY A 55 17.53 -1.11 -9.22
C GLY A 55 16.51 -2.26 -9.38
N ARG A 56 16.88 -3.33 -10.08
CA ARG A 56 16.03 -4.53 -10.23
C ARG A 56 15.81 -5.27 -8.92
N PHE A 57 16.82 -5.32 -8.06
CA PHE A 57 16.68 -5.89 -6.72
C PHE A 57 15.64 -5.10 -5.91
N LEU A 58 15.78 -3.78 -5.85
CA LEU A 58 14.84 -2.90 -5.16
C LEU A 58 13.42 -3.01 -5.71
N GLU A 59 13.25 -3.02 -7.03
CA GLU A 59 11.94 -3.20 -7.67
C GLU A 59 11.28 -4.53 -7.23
N SER A 60 12.02 -5.64 -7.31
CA SER A 60 11.53 -6.96 -6.91
C SER A 60 11.12 -7.00 -5.43
N ARG A 61 11.92 -6.38 -4.56
CA ARG A 61 11.63 -6.29 -3.12
C ARG A 61 10.45 -5.38 -2.81
N LEU A 62 10.32 -4.24 -3.48
CA LEU A 62 9.19 -3.32 -3.33
C LEU A 62 7.88 -3.96 -3.77
N ILE A 63 7.87 -4.68 -4.90
CA ILE A 63 6.70 -5.46 -5.36
C ILE A 63 6.33 -6.50 -4.29
N SER A 64 7.32 -7.24 -3.78
CA SER A 64 7.09 -8.26 -2.75
C SER A 64 6.49 -7.67 -1.47
N LEU A 65 7.03 -6.54 -0.99
CA LEU A 65 6.54 -5.87 0.21
C LEU A 65 5.15 -5.26 0.02
N ALA A 66 4.89 -4.62 -1.13
CA ALA A 66 3.57 -4.06 -1.43
C ALA A 66 2.48 -5.14 -1.47
N ASN A 67 2.79 -6.30 -2.07
CA ASN A 67 1.90 -7.46 -2.08
C ASN A 67 1.67 -8.02 -0.67
N GLN A 68 2.71 -8.10 0.17
CA GLN A 68 2.60 -8.55 1.56
C GLN A 68 1.78 -7.58 2.42
N ALA A 69 1.96 -6.27 2.23
CA ALA A 69 1.18 -5.24 2.92
C ALA A 69 -0.30 -5.28 2.51
N GLY A 70 -0.60 -5.57 1.24
CA GLY A 70 -1.96 -5.68 0.72
C GLY A 70 -2.77 -4.39 0.84
N ARG A 71 -2.09 -3.23 0.89
CA ARG A 71 -2.70 -1.89 0.96
C ARG A 71 -3.03 -1.30 -0.41
N ALA A 72 -2.35 -1.75 -1.46
CA ALA A 72 -2.52 -1.28 -2.83
C ALA A 72 -2.47 -2.46 -3.82
N THR A 73 -3.13 -2.32 -4.96
CA THR A 73 -3.02 -3.25 -6.09
C THR A 73 -1.74 -2.97 -6.86
N VAL A 74 -0.90 -3.98 -7.08
CA VAL A 74 0.35 -3.81 -7.83
C VAL A 74 0.10 -4.05 -9.32
N HIS A 75 0.30 -3.04 -10.17
CA HIS A 75 0.08 -3.08 -11.62
C HIS A 75 1.38 -3.32 -12.43
N ASN A 76 2.33 -4.07 -11.87
CA ASN A 76 3.51 -4.51 -12.62
C ASN A 76 3.14 -5.74 -13.46
N GLY A 77 3.23 -5.62 -14.79
CA GLY A 77 2.93 -6.75 -15.71
C GLY A 77 3.85 -7.97 -15.55
N THR A 78 5.00 -7.78 -14.89
CA THR A 78 5.91 -8.85 -14.47
C THR A 78 6.50 -8.52 -13.10
N ALA A 79 6.68 -9.55 -12.26
CA ALA A 79 7.45 -9.46 -11.03
C ALA A 79 8.83 -10.10 -11.29
N PRO A 80 9.87 -9.31 -11.62
CA PRO A 80 11.19 -9.88 -11.90
C PRO A 80 11.73 -10.56 -10.64
N SER A 81 12.33 -11.74 -10.82
CA SER A 81 13.09 -12.38 -9.75
C SER A 81 14.27 -11.48 -9.36
N PRO A 82 14.60 -11.38 -8.06
CA PRO A 82 15.71 -10.55 -7.64
C PRO A 82 17.01 -11.07 -8.29
N PRO A 83 17.84 -10.18 -8.87
CA PRO A 83 19.12 -10.60 -9.42
C PRO A 83 20.04 -11.11 -8.31
N SER A 84 20.94 -12.02 -8.66
CA SER A 84 21.98 -12.47 -7.73
C SER A 84 22.94 -11.31 -7.46
N LEU A 85 22.99 -10.85 -6.21
CA LEU A 85 23.91 -9.83 -5.74
C LEU A 85 24.84 -10.45 -4.67
N PRO A 86 26.11 -9.98 -4.57
CA PRO A 86 26.97 -10.25 -3.44
C PRO A 86 26.29 -9.89 -2.11
N GLU A 87 26.60 -10.62 -1.03
CA GLU A 87 26.04 -10.36 0.30
C GLU A 87 26.22 -8.90 0.78
N PRO A 88 27.38 -8.23 0.54
CA PRO A 88 27.53 -6.81 0.90
C PRO A 88 26.51 -5.91 0.18
N ASP A 89 26.32 -6.12 -1.12
CA ASP A 89 25.39 -5.34 -1.94
C ASP A 89 23.93 -5.59 -1.50
N VAL A 90 23.60 -6.83 -1.12
CA VAL A 90 22.27 -7.16 -0.57
C VAL A 90 22.03 -6.41 0.75
N ALA A 91 23.02 -6.38 1.65
CA ALA A 91 22.91 -5.69 2.92
C ALA A 91 22.69 -4.17 2.72
N ASP A 92 23.43 -3.56 1.80
CA ASP A 92 23.28 -2.15 1.45
C ASP A 92 21.90 -1.85 0.85
N MET A 93 21.38 -2.72 -0.02
CA MET A 93 20.06 -2.54 -0.63
C MET A 93 18.91 -2.75 0.35
N GLU A 94 19.03 -3.67 1.30
CA GLU A 94 18.03 -3.84 2.37
C GLU A 94 18.04 -2.66 3.33
N TYR A 95 19.21 -2.09 3.64
CA TYR A 95 19.30 -0.85 4.41
C TYR A 95 18.65 0.31 3.64
N PHE A 96 18.92 0.44 2.35
CA PHE A 96 18.28 1.45 1.52
C PHE A 96 16.75 1.30 1.51
N LEU A 97 16.27 0.05 1.39
CA LEU A 97 14.85 -0.27 1.44
C LEU A 97 14.22 0.10 2.79
N SER A 98 14.93 -0.07 3.91
CA SER A 98 14.44 0.36 5.23
C SER A 98 14.27 1.89 5.31
N GLN A 99 15.16 2.65 4.67
CA GLN A 99 15.01 4.11 4.59
C GLN A 99 13.79 4.50 3.75
N LEU A 100 13.53 3.79 2.65
CA LEU A 100 12.32 4.00 1.84
C LEU A 100 11.05 3.72 2.64
N GLN A 101 11.02 2.63 3.42
CA GLN A 101 9.87 2.31 4.28
C GLN A 101 9.59 3.39 5.34
N LEU A 102 10.61 4.13 5.77
CA LEU A 102 10.46 5.25 6.69
C LEU A 102 10.01 6.53 5.99
N ALA A 103 10.61 6.85 4.84
CA ALA A 103 10.38 8.12 4.14
C ALA A 103 9.07 8.16 3.34
N LEU A 104 8.70 7.07 2.66
CA LEU A 104 7.54 7.03 1.77
C LEU A 104 6.21 7.35 2.49
N PRO A 105 5.91 6.80 3.68
CA PRO A 105 4.68 7.13 4.39
C PRO A 105 4.54 8.62 4.73
N VAL A 106 5.65 9.28 5.07
CA VAL A 106 5.68 10.72 5.35
C VAL A 106 5.29 11.55 4.12
N LEU A 107 5.61 11.05 2.93
CA LEU A 107 5.24 11.65 1.65
C LEU A 107 3.83 11.23 1.17
N GLY A 108 3.08 10.48 1.98
CA GLY A 108 1.74 9.99 1.66
C GLY A 108 1.71 8.68 0.86
N PHE A 109 2.83 7.96 0.80
CA PHE A 109 2.96 6.65 0.15
C PHE A 109 3.04 5.53 1.20
N ALA A 110 1.89 5.15 1.76
CA ALA A 110 1.83 4.13 2.83
C ALA A 110 1.72 2.68 2.31
N PHE A 111 1.87 2.45 1.00
CA PHE A 111 1.61 1.14 0.37
C PHE A 111 2.57 0.01 0.80
N LEU A 112 3.71 0.34 1.44
CA LEU A 112 4.65 -0.64 1.99
C LEU A 112 4.38 -1.02 3.45
N GLN A 113 3.52 -0.27 4.16
CA GLN A 113 3.29 -0.51 5.57
C GLN A 113 2.38 -1.73 5.76
N SER A 114 2.75 -2.64 6.66
CA SER A 114 1.87 -3.74 7.05
C SER A 114 0.54 -3.21 7.61
N LYS A 115 -0.54 -3.97 7.42
CA LYS A 115 -1.81 -3.68 8.08
C LYS A 115 -1.67 -3.93 9.59
N PRO A 116 -2.21 -3.06 10.45
CA PRO A 116 -2.22 -3.28 11.88
C PRO A 116 -3.01 -4.56 12.17
N VAL A 117 -2.37 -5.47 12.90
CA VAL A 117 -3.02 -6.68 13.40
C VAL A 117 -3.56 -6.36 14.78
N ALA A 118 -4.88 -6.46 14.95
CA ALA A 118 -5.46 -6.45 16.28
C ALA A 118 -5.00 -7.73 17.01
N SER A 119 -3.96 -7.62 17.83
CA SER A 119 -3.57 -8.71 18.71
C SER A 119 -4.58 -8.76 19.87
N PRO A 120 -5.28 -9.88 20.11
CA PRO A 120 -6.21 -10.01 21.22
C PRO A 120 -5.51 -10.11 22.59
N ALA A 121 -4.17 -10.05 22.62
CA ALA A 121 -3.36 -10.17 23.82
C ALA A 121 -2.23 -9.14 23.80
N SER A 122 -2.56 -7.88 24.05
CA SER A 122 -1.60 -6.96 24.66
C SER A 122 -2.17 -6.55 26.01
N THR A 123 -1.39 -6.86 27.05
CA THR A 123 -1.51 -6.39 28.43
C THR A 123 -1.33 -4.86 28.49
N ALA A 124 -2.20 -4.12 27.80
CA ALA A 124 -2.31 -2.69 27.95
C ALA A 124 -3.17 -2.42 29.19
N THR A 125 -2.60 -1.68 30.15
CA THR A 125 -3.36 -1.09 31.24
C THR A 125 -4.54 -0.33 30.64
N ALA A 126 -5.75 -0.50 31.19
CA ALA A 126 -7.03 -0.02 30.63
C ALA A 126 -7.13 1.49 30.30
N ALA A 127 -6.07 2.28 30.55
CA ALA A 127 -5.96 3.69 30.23
C ALA A 127 -5.41 4.00 28.82
N ASP A 128 -4.71 3.07 28.16
CA ASP A 128 -4.10 3.27 26.82
C ASP A 128 -4.84 2.52 25.69
N GLU A 129 -5.90 1.76 26.00
CA GLU A 129 -6.73 1.15 24.95
C GLU A 129 -7.71 2.19 24.38
N SER A 130 -7.64 2.42 23.07
CA SER A 130 -8.67 3.14 22.33
C SER A 130 -10.06 2.56 22.65
N PRO A 131 -11.09 3.42 22.83
CA PRO A 131 -12.43 2.94 23.14
C PRO A 131 -12.94 1.95 22.09
N LEU A 132 -13.78 1.02 22.52
CA LEU A 132 -14.47 0.13 21.59
C LEU A 132 -15.55 0.91 20.85
N PHE A 133 -15.38 1.09 19.54
CA PHE A 133 -16.37 1.69 18.67
C PHE A 133 -17.37 0.64 18.23
N CYS A 134 -18.66 0.92 18.38
CA CYS A 134 -19.74 0.01 18.01
C CYS A 134 -20.64 0.67 16.96
N LEU A 135 -20.87 -0.03 15.86
CA LEU A 135 -21.89 0.28 14.87
C LEU A 135 -23.04 -0.71 15.04
N ASN A 136 -24.23 -0.21 15.35
CA ASN A 136 -25.44 -1.02 15.39
C ASN A 136 -26.50 -0.38 14.48
N ALA A 137 -26.75 -0.98 13.32
CA ALA A 137 -27.60 -0.40 12.29
C ALA A 137 -28.36 -1.49 11.52
N VAL A 138 -29.68 -1.63 11.75
CA VAL A 138 -30.57 -2.69 11.21
C VAL A 138 -29.76 -3.92 10.74
N GLY A 139 -29.72 -4.45 9.51
CA GLY A 139 -28.91 -5.65 9.20
C GLY A 139 -27.36 -5.58 9.28
N ALA A 140 -26.73 -4.84 10.20
CA ALA A 140 -25.28 -4.84 10.47
C ALA A 140 -24.95 -4.51 11.93
N GLU A 141 -24.04 -5.29 12.52
CA GLU A 141 -23.39 -5.03 13.80
C GLU A 141 -21.87 -5.12 13.60
N ALA A 142 -21.12 -4.07 13.91
CA ALA A 142 -19.67 -4.07 13.79
C ALA A 142 -19.00 -3.45 15.02
N ARG A 143 -17.81 -3.94 15.35
CA ARG A 143 -16.97 -3.45 16.45
C ARG A 143 -15.59 -3.11 15.90
N ALA A 144 -15.03 -1.99 16.32
CA ALA A 144 -13.71 -1.56 15.90
C ALA A 144 -12.94 -0.91 17.05
N ARG A 145 -11.61 -0.90 16.94
CA ARG A 145 -10.71 -0.13 17.81
C ARG A 145 -9.74 0.67 16.96
N GLU A 146 -9.31 1.81 17.45
CA GLU A 146 -8.20 2.53 16.85
C GLU A 146 -6.88 1.92 17.34
N ILE A 147 -6.04 1.45 16.42
CA ILE A 147 -4.72 0.90 16.70
C ILE A 147 -3.73 1.64 15.80
N ASN A 148 -2.74 2.31 16.40
CA ASN A 148 -1.73 3.10 15.69
C ASN A 148 -2.33 4.15 14.72
N GLY A 149 -3.44 4.80 15.10
CA GLY A 149 -4.11 5.80 14.27
C GLY A 149 -5.01 5.23 13.18
N GLU A 150 -5.20 3.91 13.12
CA GLU A 150 -6.06 3.25 12.12
C GLU A 150 -7.23 2.52 12.79
N PHE A 151 -8.42 2.62 12.21
CA PHE A 151 -9.59 1.86 12.68
C PHE A 151 -9.52 0.41 12.22
N VAL A 152 -9.31 -0.50 13.17
CA VAL A 152 -9.29 -1.95 12.93
C VAL A 152 -10.63 -2.55 13.32
N VAL A 153 -11.34 -3.09 12.34
CA VAL A 153 -12.60 -3.81 12.54
C VAL A 153 -12.31 -5.19 13.12
N LEU A 154 -12.95 -5.50 14.24
CA LEU A 154 -12.76 -6.74 14.99
C LEU A 154 -13.51 -7.91 14.34
N GLN A 155 -12.96 -9.10 14.53
CA GLN A 155 -13.57 -10.35 14.10
C GLN A 155 -14.99 -10.50 14.68
N GLY A 156 -15.91 -11.04 13.89
CA GLY A 156 -17.33 -11.17 14.24
C GLY A 156 -18.18 -9.96 13.88
N SER A 157 -17.55 -8.86 13.43
CA SER A 157 -18.26 -7.74 12.82
C SER A 157 -18.92 -8.14 11.50
N THR A 158 -20.09 -7.60 11.25
CA THR A 158 -20.93 -7.85 10.07
C THR A 158 -21.19 -6.54 9.34
N ALA A 159 -21.29 -6.63 8.02
CA ALA A 159 -21.66 -5.51 7.17
C ALA A 159 -22.73 -5.98 6.18
N ARG A 160 -23.59 -5.05 5.72
CA ARG A 160 -24.55 -5.36 4.66
C ARG A 160 -23.83 -5.43 3.34
N ARG A 161 -24.09 -6.48 2.56
CA ARG A 161 -23.66 -6.58 1.17
C ARG A 161 -24.27 -5.50 0.27
N LYS A 162 -25.47 -5.00 0.62
CA LYS A 162 -26.17 -3.95 -0.11
C LYS A 162 -26.61 -2.87 0.87
N GLY A 163 -26.14 -1.64 0.66
CA GLY A 163 -26.52 -0.51 1.51
C GLY A 163 -28.01 -0.16 1.40
N LEU A 164 -28.55 0.50 2.43
CA LEU A 164 -29.88 1.12 2.34
C LEU A 164 -29.87 2.22 1.27
N ALA A 165 -30.94 2.30 0.48
CA ALA A 165 -31.16 3.38 -0.47
C ALA A 165 -31.40 4.68 0.32
N PHE A 166 -30.32 5.39 0.63
CA PHE A 166 -30.37 6.75 1.14
C PHE A 166 -30.03 7.72 0.01
N TRP A 167 -30.66 8.89 0.05
CA TRP A 167 -30.40 9.96 -0.89
C TRP A 167 -28.94 10.42 -0.73
N THR A 168 -28.24 10.51 -1.87
CA THR A 168 -26.94 11.18 -2.06
C THR A 168 -25.65 10.53 -1.51
N SER A 169 -24.82 10.06 -2.47
CA SER A 169 -23.35 10.22 -2.53
C SER A 169 -22.37 9.10 -2.14
N TYR A 170 -22.80 7.90 -1.71
CA TYR A 170 -21.83 6.82 -1.35
C TYR A 170 -22.17 5.45 -1.96
N LYS A 171 -22.71 5.40 -3.20
CA LYS A 171 -23.09 4.14 -3.86
C LYS A 171 -21.89 3.30 -4.30
N SER A 172 -20.86 3.92 -4.90
CA SER A 172 -19.68 3.22 -5.44
C SER A 172 -18.90 2.44 -4.37
N LEU A 173 -18.83 2.97 -3.14
CA LEU A 173 -18.10 2.38 -2.02
C LEU A 173 -18.89 1.27 -1.30
N ARG A 174 -20.20 1.13 -1.59
CA ARG A 174 -21.11 0.16 -0.93
C ARG A 174 -21.28 -1.15 -1.70
N ASP A 175 -21.07 -1.13 -3.01
CA ASP A 175 -21.41 -2.26 -3.88
C ASP A 175 -20.24 -3.23 -4.12
N GLN A 176 -19.09 -3.04 -3.46
CA GLN A 176 -17.95 -3.95 -3.55
C GLN A 176 -17.84 -4.89 -2.33
N PRO A 177 -17.60 -6.21 -2.53
CA PRO A 177 -17.46 -7.17 -1.44
C PRO A 177 -16.12 -6.98 -0.70
N VAL A 178 -16.17 -7.08 0.63
CA VAL A 178 -15.02 -7.12 1.55
C VAL A 178 -14.36 -8.50 1.52
#